data_AF-A0A7S0BJJ6-F1
#
_entry.id   AF-A0A7S0BJJ6-F1
#
_cell.length_a   1.000
_cell.length_b   1.000
_cell.length_c   1.000
_cell.angle_alpha   90.00
_cell.angle_beta   90.00
_cell.angle_gamma   90.00
#
_symmetry.space_group_name_H-M   'P 1'
#
loop_
_entity.id
_entity.type
_entity.pdbx_description
1 polymer ?
#
loop_
_entity_poly.entity_id
_entity_poly.type
_entity_poly.pdbx_seq_one_letter_code
_entity_poly.pdbx_strand_id
1 'polypeptide(L)'
;SCATGQLLKAYIENLDKWLATVGPFEVVVDSANVCYDKGFDKLTVNNVDKLFMISIQCDANAQSHCFVASEAMNPVMRRLIDAGKSVVYVPSQLNDDSVILYIALWSHRKMQKFSHGKVVTNDNFRDVVEHMSKTVDSRPFSKWKARACVSHEDRAVNVLQM
;
A
#
# COMPACT_ATOMS: atom_id res chain seq x y z
N SER A 1 -10.05 -6.64 23.61
CA SER A 1 -10.26 -5.22 23.26
C SER A 1 -9.27 -4.23 23.91
N CYS A 2 -8.32 -4.63 24.78
CA CYS A 2 -7.22 -3.75 25.23
C CYS A 2 -5.87 -4.05 24.51
N ALA A 3 -5.55 -5.34 24.31
CA ALA A 3 -4.30 -5.77 23.68
C ALA A 3 -4.14 -5.32 22.21
N THR A 4 -5.19 -5.42 21.39
CA THR A 4 -5.14 -4.99 19.98
C THR A 4 -4.92 -3.49 19.84
N GLY A 5 -5.48 -2.67 20.74
CA GLY A 5 -5.28 -1.22 20.72
C GLY A 5 -3.86 -0.81 21.09
N GLN A 6 -3.25 -1.49 22.08
CA GLN A 6 -1.85 -1.29 22.44
C GLN A 6 -0.90 -1.75 21.33
N LEU A 7 -1.19 -2.89 20.70
CA LEU A 7 -0.45 -3.39 19.54
C LEU A 7 -0.48 -2.38 18.39
N LEU A 8 -1.67 -1.92 18.00
CA LEU A 8 -1.82 -0.94 16.92
C LEU A 8 -1.04 0.35 17.24
N LYS A 9 -1.14 0.88 18.47
CA LYS A 9 -0.43 2.08 18.88
C LYS A 9 1.09 1.92 18.74
N ALA A 10 1.65 0.86 19.33
CA ALA A 10 3.09 0.60 19.26
C ALA A 10 3.56 0.36 17.83
N TYR A 11 2.75 -0.33 17.01
CA TYR A 11 3.04 -0.56 15.61
C TYR A 11 3.09 0.75 14.82
N ILE A 12 2.09 1.62 14.98
CA ILE A 12 2.06 2.93 14.33
C ILE A 12 3.23 3.81 14.77
N GLU A 13 3.59 3.83 16.07
CA GLU A 13 4.74 4.60 16.55
C GLU A 13 6.08 4.13 15.93
N ASN A 14 6.25 2.83 15.75
CA ASN A 14 7.42 2.28 15.07
C ASN A 14 7.39 2.54 13.56
N LEU A 15 6.22 2.42 12.95
CA LEU A 15 6.00 2.73 11.54
C LEU A 15 6.30 4.21 11.25
N ASP A 16 5.86 5.13 12.11
CA ASP A 16 6.15 6.56 12.00
C ASP A 16 7.66 6.84 11.99
N LYS A 17 8.41 6.22 12.91
CA LYS A 17 9.87 6.35 12.99
C LYS A 17 10.53 5.80 11.72
N TRP A 18 10.10 4.64 11.25
CA TRP A 18 10.62 4.05 10.03
C TRP A 18 10.32 4.92 8.81
N LEU A 19 9.07 5.35 8.62
CA LEU A 19 8.65 6.23 7.52
C LEU A 19 9.44 7.54 7.51
N ALA A 20 9.78 8.10 8.67
CA ALA A 20 10.62 9.29 8.77
C ALA A 20 12.07 9.08 8.25
N THR A 21 12.54 7.82 8.18
CA THR A 21 13.88 7.48 7.69
C THR A 21 13.92 7.06 6.23
N VAL A 22 12.89 6.38 5.73
CA VAL A 22 12.89 5.79 4.39
C VAL A 22 11.90 6.44 3.41
N GLY A 23 10.89 7.15 3.92
CA GLY A 23 9.87 7.82 3.13
C GLY A 23 10.17 9.29 2.90
N PRO A 24 9.22 10.06 2.33
CA PRO A 24 7.88 9.64 1.91
C PRO A 24 7.83 8.87 0.58
N PHE A 25 6.72 8.16 0.36
CA PHE A 25 6.49 7.35 -0.84
C PHE A 25 5.47 7.98 -1.78
N GLU A 26 5.80 8.05 -3.08
CA GLU A 26 4.89 8.45 -4.15
C GLU A 26 3.93 7.31 -4.52
N VAL A 27 4.35 6.06 -4.36
CA VAL A 27 3.53 4.87 -4.65
C VAL A 27 3.53 3.90 -3.47
N VAL A 28 2.34 3.51 -3.02
CA VAL A 28 2.15 2.44 -2.02
C VAL A 28 1.48 1.27 -2.70
N VAL A 29 2.06 0.08 -2.60
CA VAL A 29 1.58 -1.11 -3.30
C VAL A 29 0.93 -2.05 -2.29
N ASP A 30 -0.36 -2.34 -2.50
CA ASP A 30 -1.09 -3.40 -1.80
C ASP A 30 -0.68 -4.74 -2.38
N SER A 31 0.27 -5.39 -1.71
CA SER A 31 0.95 -6.53 -2.31
C SER A 31 0.08 -7.79 -2.27
N ALA A 32 -0.75 -7.92 -1.24
CA ALA A 32 -1.70 -9.01 -1.15
C ALA A 32 -2.68 -8.92 -2.33
N ASN A 33 -3.26 -7.74 -2.57
CA ASN A 33 -4.20 -7.56 -3.67
C ASN A 33 -3.57 -7.81 -5.04
N VAL A 34 -2.36 -7.30 -5.30
CA VAL A 34 -1.61 -7.56 -6.54
C VAL A 34 -1.32 -9.07 -6.73
N CYS A 35 -0.98 -9.77 -5.65
CA CYS A 35 -0.62 -11.18 -5.71
C CYS A 35 -1.81 -12.15 -5.74
N TYR A 36 -2.95 -11.78 -5.18
CA TYR A 36 -4.14 -12.63 -5.02
C TYR A 36 -5.32 -12.20 -5.91
N ASP A 37 -5.00 -11.66 -7.09
CA ASP A 37 -5.95 -11.21 -8.10
C ASP A 37 -7.13 -12.20 -8.31
N LYS A 38 -8.33 -11.63 -8.53
CA LYS A 38 -9.63 -12.30 -8.47
C LYS A 38 -9.67 -13.53 -9.37
N GLY A 39 -9.51 -14.70 -8.76
CA GLY A 39 -9.55 -16.00 -9.45
C GLY A 39 -8.44 -16.96 -9.04
N PHE A 40 -7.46 -16.51 -8.26
CA PHE A 40 -6.38 -17.37 -7.76
C PHE A 40 -6.38 -17.45 -6.24
N ASP A 41 -6.84 -18.58 -5.70
CA ASP A 41 -6.76 -18.91 -4.26
C ASP A 41 -5.32 -19.21 -3.79
N LYS A 42 -4.32 -19.09 -4.68
CA LYS A 42 -2.92 -19.44 -4.40
C LYS A 42 -1.97 -18.43 -5.04
N LEU A 43 -0.90 -18.12 -4.31
CA LEU A 43 0.28 -17.43 -4.84
C LEU A 43 0.84 -18.23 -6.01
N THR A 44 0.80 -17.66 -7.21
CA THR A 44 1.49 -18.21 -8.38
C THR A 44 2.77 -17.42 -8.63
N VAL A 45 3.78 -18.04 -9.23
CA VAL A 45 5.05 -17.38 -9.60
C VAL A 45 4.77 -16.14 -10.45
N ASN A 46 3.81 -16.23 -11.38
CA ASN A 46 3.39 -15.13 -12.25
C ASN A 46 2.85 -13.90 -11.48
N ASN A 47 2.22 -14.11 -10.32
CA ASN A 47 1.65 -13.02 -9.52
C ASN A 47 2.72 -12.29 -8.69
N VAL A 48 3.86 -12.94 -8.41
CA VAL A 48 5.01 -12.31 -7.75
C VAL A 48 5.75 -11.40 -8.72
N ASP A 49 5.90 -11.82 -9.97
CA ASP A 49 6.57 -11.02 -11.00
C ASP A 49 5.82 -9.70 -11.27
N LYS A 50 4.50 -9.63 -11.04
CA LYS A 50 3.75 -8.36 -11.09
C LYS A 50 4.30 -7.31 -10.11
N LEU A 51 4.67 -7.70 -8.89
CA LEU A 51 5.28 -6.77 -7.91
C LEU A 51 6.63 -6.24 -8.40
N PHE A 52 7.44 -7.10 -9.02
CA PHE A 52 8.71 -6.70 -9.64
C PHE A 52 8.51 -5.74 -10.80
N MET A 53 7.54 -6.03 -11.68
CA MET A 53 7.23 -5.15 -12.80
C MET A 53 6.78 -3.77 -12.33
N ILE A 54 5.94 -3.70 -11.28
CA ILE A 54 5.57 -2.43 -10.64
C ILE A 54 6.82 -1.70 -10.12
N SER A 55 7.73 -2.41 -9.45
CA SER A 55 8.98 -1.82 -8.92
C SER A 55 9.86 -1.23 -10.02
N ILE A 56 10.13 -2.00 -11.07
CA ILE A 56 10.93 -1.57 -12.24
C ILE A 56 10.31 -0.33 -12.87
N GLN A 57 8.99 -0.33 -12.98
CA GLN A 57 8.25 0.76 -13.58
C GLN A 57 8.28 2.04 -12.71
N CYS A 58 8.15 1.94 -11.38
CA CYS A 58 8.37 3.06 -10.48
C CYS A 58 9.81 3.60 -10.56
N ASP A 59 10.82 2.72 -10.58
CA ASP A 59 12.23 3.10 -10.72
C ASP A 59 12.48 3.86 -12.03
N ALA A 60 11.94 3.36 -13.15
CA ALA A 60 12.07 3.98 -14.46
C ALA A 60 11.48 5.40 -14.54
N ASN A 61 10.54 5.72 -13.63
CA ASN A 61 9.91 7.04 -13.53
C ASN A 61 10.44 7.84 -12.32
N ALA A 62 11.53 7.39 -11.71
CA ALA A 62 12.16 8.00 -10.55
C ALA A 62 11.19 8.21 -9.37
N GLN A 63 10.23 7.31 -9.18
CA GLN A 63 9.23 7.39 -8.12
C GLN A 63 9.61 6.57 -6.89
N SER A 64 9.53 7.21 -5.72
CA SER A 64 9.67 6.49 -4.45
C SER A 64 8.47 5.58 -4.20
N HIS A 65 8.71 4.33 -3.80
CA HIS A 65 7.64 3.37 -3.62
C HIS A 65 7.88 2.41 -2.45
N CYS A 66 6.78 1.91 -1.89
CA CYS A 66 6.79 0.97 -0.77
C CYS A 66 5.75 -0.14 -0.99
N PHE A 67 6.15 -1.37 -0.70
CA PHE A 67 5.27 -2.53 -0.71
C PHE A 67 4.73 -2.79 0.70
N VAL A 68 3.43 -2.96 0.83
CA VAL A 68 2.80 -3.40 2.08
C VAL A 68 2.34 -4.83 1.90
N ALA A 69 2.74 -5.71 2.81
CA ALA A 69 2.46 -7.14 2.75
C ALA A 69 2.15 -7.68 4.15
N SER A 70 1.44 -8.80 4.23
CA SER A 70 1.37 -9.57 5.48
C SER A 70 2.69 -10.31 5.73
N GLU A 71 2.97 -10.65 6.99
CA GLU A 71 4.15 -11.45 7.35
C GLU A 71 4.25 -12.79 6.60
N ALA A 72 3.10 -13.38 6.25
CA ALA A 72 3.03 -14.62 5.48
C ALA A 72 3.63 -14.50 4.06
N MET A 73 3.71 -13.27 3.53
CA MET A 73 4.32 -13.00 2.22
C MET A 73 5.83 -12.83 2.27
N ASN A 74 6.49 -12.99 3.43
CA ASN A 74 7.95 -12.80 3.54
C ASN A 74 8.77 -13.58 2.49
N PRO A 75 8.48 -14.88 2.21
CA PRO A 75 9.22 -15.61 1.18
C PRO A 75 9.09 -15.00 -0.21
N VAL A 76 7.93 -14.41 -0.51
CA VAL A 76 7.63 -13.76 -1.80
C VAL A 76 8.38 -12.42 -1.89
N MET A 77 8.39 -11.67 -0.79
CA MET A 77 8.99 -10.34 -0.72
C MET A 77 10.52 -10.34 -0.61
N ARG A 78 11.13 -11.49 -0.28
CA ARG A 78 12.58 -11.57 -0.09
C ARG A 78 13.37 -11.05 -1.27
N ARG A 79 12.96 -11.41 -2.49
CA ARG A 79 13.61 -10.93 -3.73
C ARG A 79 13.54 -9.39 -3.89
N LEU A 80 12.47 -8.73 -3.43
CA LEU A 80 12.34 -7.26 -3.46
C LEU A 80 13.24 -6.62 -2.40
N ILE A 81 13.30 -7.22 -1.21
CA ILE A 81 14.17 -6.75 -0.12
C ILE A 81 15.64 -6.88 -0.51
N ASP A 82 16.05 -8.00 -1.10
CA ASP A 82 17.42 -8.21 -1.57
C ASP A 82 17.79 -7.22 -2.70
N ALA A 83 16.79 -6.72 -3.45
CA ALA A 83 16.93 -5.65 -4.43
C ALA A 83 16.86 -4.23 -3.82
N GLY A 84 16.88 -4.12 -2.49
CA GLY A 84 16.88 -2.84 -1.76
C GLY A 84 15.55 -2.11 -1.74
N LYS A 85 14.42 -2.78 -1.99
CA LYS A 85 13.09 -2.16 -1.98
C LYS A 85 12.51 -2.05 -0.59
N SER A 86 11.76 -0.97 -0.37
CA SER A 86 11.05 -0.71 0.89
C SER A 86 9.84 -1.63 1.02
N VAL A 87 9.82 -2.45 2.07
CA VAL A 87 8.72 -3.37 2.39
C VAL A 87 8.28 -3.18 3.84
N VAL A 88 6.97 -3.05 4.05
CA VAL A 88 6.33 -3.02 5.37
C VAL A 88 5.55 -4.31 5.57
N TYR A 89 5.85 -5.02 6.66
CA TYR A 89 5.08 -6.20 7.06
C TYR A 89 4.02 -5.85 8.09
N VAL A 90 2.77 -6.16 7.76
CA VAL A 90 1.62 -5.99 8.64
C VAL A 90 1.44 -7.27 9.47
N PRO A 91 1.42 -7.16 10.82
CA PRO A 91 1.10 -8.27 11.71
C PRO A 91 -0.30 -8.82 11.42
N SER A 92 -0.48 -10.13 11.52
CA SER A 92 -1.76 -10.79 11.18
C SER A 92 -2.94 -10.37 12.06
N GLN A 93 -2.70 -9.70 13.19
CA GLN A 93 -3.73 -9.18 14.08
C GLN A 93 -4.22 -7.77 13.69
N LEU A 94 -3.58 -7.15 12.69
CA LEU A 94 -3.94 -5.84 12.17
C LEU A 94 -4.50 -5.98 10.75
N ASN A 95 -5.41 -5.08 10.39
CA ASN A 95 -5.91 -4.96 9.02
C ASN A 95 -4.88 -4.16 8.19
N ASP A 96 -4.46 -4.74 7.07
CA ASP A 96 -3.48 -4.20 6.14
C ASP A 96 -4.01 -2.99 5.38
N ASP A 97 -5.30 -2.95 5.01
CA ASP A 97 -5.91 -1.75 4.38
C ASP A 97 -5.66 -0.48 5.20
N SER A 98 -5.82 -0.57 6.52
CA SER A 98 -5.61 0.54 7.44
C SER A 98 -4.14 1.01 7.43
N VAL A 99 -3.19 0.08 7.31
CA VAL A 99 -1.75 0.39 7.24
C VAL A 99 -1.38 0.98 5.87
N ILE A 100 -1.93 0.43 4.78
CA ILE A 100 -1.76 0.94 3.42
C ILE A 100 -2.23 2.39 3.34
N LEU A 101 -3.45 2.65 3.80
CA LEU A 101 -4.05 3.99 3.82
C LEU A 101 -3.24 4.94 4.70
N TYR A 102 -2.79 4.47 5.87
CA TYR A 102 -1.94 5.26 6.75
C TYR A 102 -0.64 5.71 6.07
N ILE A 103 0.11 4.79 5.45
CA ILE A 103 1.37 5.10 4.76
C ILE A 103 1.14 6.08 3.60
N ALA A 104 0.09 5.87 2.81
CA ALA A 104 -0.25 6.73 1.67
C ALA A 104 -0.59 8.16 2.12
N LEU A 105 -1.45 8.30 3.13
CA LEU A 105 -1.86 9.60 3.68
C LEU A 105 -0.71 10.31 4.40
N TRP A 106 0.10 9.56 5.15
CA TRP A 106 1.30 10.09 5.80
C TRP A 106 2.28 10.64 4.77
N SER A 107 2.56 9.87 3.71
CA SER A 107 3.48 10.26 2.65
C SER A 107 2.98 11.50 1.92
N HIS A 108 1.69 11.54 1.58
CA HIS A 108 1.07 12.71 0.94
C HIS A 108 1.21 13.97 1.80
N ARG A 109 0.97 13.86 3.12
CA ARG A 109 1.14 15.00 4.05
C ARG A 109 2.59 15.50 4.09
N LYS A 110 3.57 14.62 3.96
CA LYS A 110 5.01 14.97 4.04
C LYS A 110 5.57 15.53 2.74
N MET A 111 5.10 15.07 1.59
CA MET A 111 5.69 15.46 0.31
C MET A 111 5.45 16.92 -0.06
N GLN A 112 4.45 17.62 0.49
CA GLN A 112 4.07 19.00 0.18
C GLN A 112 3.84 19.32 -1.33
N LYS A 113 4.11 18.38 -2.24
CA LYS A 113 3.87 18.44 -3.68
C LYS A 113 2.39 18.16 -3.98
N PHE A 114 1.90 18.78 -5.04
CA PHE A 114 0.52 18.64 -5.53
C PHE A 114 0.22 17.27 -6.17
N SER A 115 1.22 16.39 -6.34
CA SER A 115 0.96 15.02 -6.80
C SER A 115 0.30 14.22 -5.66
N HIS A 116 -0.92 13.76 -5.90
CA HIS A 116 -1.56 12.81 -5.02
C HIS A 116 -0.76 11.50 -5.09
N GLY A 117 -0.16 11.11 -3.96
CA GLY A 117 0.47 9.79 -3.83
C GLY A 117 -0.51 8.71 -4.26
N LYS A 118 0.04 7.65 -4.86
CA LYS A 118 -0.73 6.61 -5.53
C LYS A 118 -0.77 5.35 -4.68
N VAL A 119 -1.91 4.67 -4.71
CA VAL A 119 -2.09 3.36 -4.07
C VAL A 119 -2.40 2.37 -5.17
N VAL A 120 -1.52 1.38 -5.37
CA VAL A 120 -1.73 0.33 -6.36
C VAL A 120 -2.52 -0.80 -5.70
N THR A 121 -3.80 -0.90 -6.04
CA THR A 121 -4.75 -1.90 -5.53
C THR A 121 -5.99 -1.94 -6.41
N ASN A 122 -6.58 -3.11 -6.56
CA ASN A 122 -7.93 -3.33 -7.11
C ASN A 122 -8.99 -3.35 -6.00
N ASP A 123 -8.59 -3.24 -4.72
CA ASP A 123 -9.53 -3.07 -3.63
C ASP A 123 -10.20 -1.69 -3.71
N ASN A 124 -11.50 -1.69 -3.38
CA ASN A 124 -12.29 -0.48 -3.29
C ASN A 124 -12.37 0.07 -1.86
N PHE A 125 -11.74 -0.59 -0.87
CA PHE A 125 -11.79 -0.26 0.55
C PHE A 125 -13.23 -0.08 1.04
N ARG A 126 -14.15 -0.94 0.57
CA ARG A 126 -15.61 -0.74 0.78
C ARG A 126 -15.98 -0.81 2.25
N ASP A 127 -15.39 -1.75 2.95
CA ASP A 127 -15.50 -1.97 4.38
C ASP A 127 -14.95 -0.77 5.19
N VAL A 128 -13.80 -0.21 4.79
CA VAL A 128 -13.23 0.99 5.41
C VAL A 128 -14.15 2.19 5.19
N VAL A 129 -14.66 2.38 3.96
CA VAL A 129 -15.63 3.44 3.64
C VAL A 129 -16.90 3.28 4.47
N GLU A 130 -17.45 2.08 4.55
CA GLU A 130 -18.66 1.79 5.32
C GLU A 130 -18.45 2.10 6.81
N HIS A 131 -17.30 1.72 7.35
CA HIS A 131 -16.95 2.01 8.74
C HIS A 131 -16.82 3.53 8.98
N MET A 132 -16.11 4.24 8.11
CA MET A 132 -15.97 5.70 8.21
C MET A 132 -17.31 6.41 8.08
N SER A 133 -18.17 6.00 7.15
CA SER A 133 -19.50 6.62 6.94
C SER A 133 -20.41 6.56 8.16
N LYS A 134 -20.16 5.65 9.11
CA LYS A 134 -20.91 5.59 10.38
C LYS A 134 -20.50 6.68 11.37
N THR A 135 -19.38 7.36 11.13
CA THR A 135 -18.75 8.29 12.10
C THR A 135 -18.38 9.65 11.50
N VAL A 136 -18.07 9.71 10.20
CA VAL A 136 -17.59 10.91 9.51
C VAL A 136 -18.09 10.95 8.06
N ASP A 137 -18.10 12.14 7.46
CA ASP A 137 -18.39 12.31 6.03
C ASP A 137 -17.31 11.59 5.19
N SER A 138 -17.71 10.55 4.46
CA SER A 138 -16.83 9.75 3.62
C SER A 138 -16.61 10.35 2.23
N ARG A 139 -17.33 11.41 1.83
CA ARG A 139 -17.18 12.04 0.49
C ARG A 139 -15.75 12.52 0.20
N PRO A 140 -15.01 13.16 1.14
CA PRO A 140 -13.61 13.52 0.92
C PRO A 140 -12.74 12.29 0.66
N PHE A 141 -12.93 11.20 1.41
CA PHE A 141 -12.21 9.96 1.20
C PHE A 141 -12.52 9.34 -0.16
N SER A 142 -13.80 9.26 -0.55
CA SER A 142 -14.21 8.74 -1.87
C SER A 142 -13.59 9.54 -3.02
N LYS A 143 -13.51 10.88 -2.90
CA LYS A 143 -12.83 11.74 -3.88
C LYS A 143 -11.32 11.52 -3.91
N TRP A 144 -10.68 11.35 -2.75
CA TRP A 144 -9.26 11.02 -2.67
C TRP A 144 -8.99 9.66 -3.31
N LYS A 145 -9.76 8.63 -2.95
CA LYS A 145 -9.65 7.26 -3.47
C LYS A 145 -9.70 7.23 -4.99
N ALA A 146 -10.68 7.91 -5.60
CA ALA A 146 -10.83 7.99 -7.05
C ALA A 146 -9.62 8.61 -7.79
N ARG A 147 -8.77 9.38 -7.10
CA ARG A 147 -7.56 10.00 -7.68
C ARG A 147 -6.28 9.27 -7.32
N ALA A 148 -6.24 8.66 -6.14
CA ALA A 148 -5.06 8.04 -5.56
C ALA A 148 -4.95 6.55 -5.93
N CYS A 149 -6.06 5.82 -5.92
CA CYS A 149 -6.05 4.39 -6.18
C CYS A 149 -5.93 4.12 -7.68
N VAL A 150 -5.05 3.19 -8.05
CA VAL A 150 -4.81 2.77 -9.43
C VAL A 150 -4.84 1.25 -9.49
N SER A 151 -5.54 0.73 -10.50
CA SER A 151 -5.63 -0.71 -10.76
C SER A 151 -4.27 -1.25 -11.21
N HIS A 152 -3.94 -2.46 -10.74
CA HIS A 152 -2.75 -3.18 -11.20
C HIS A 152 -3.00 -4.01 -12.48
N GLU A 153 -4.24 -4.04 -12.98
CA GLU A 153 -4.62 -4.72 -14.24
C GLU A 153 -4.51 -3.82 -15.46
N ASP A 154 -4.46 -2.50 -15.27
CA ASP A 154 -4.28 -1.58 -16.38
C ASP A 154 -2.93 -1.91 -17.05
N ARG A 155 -2.96 -2.20 -18.36
CA ARG A 155 -1.82 -2.76 -19.15
C ARG A 155 -0.57 -1.89 -19.17
N ALA A 156 -0.72 -0.65 -18.75
CA ALA A 156 0.32 0.07 -18.07
C ALA A 156 -0.22 0.28 -16.67
N VAL A 157 0.59 0.04 -15.65
CA VAL A 157 0.47 0.83 -14.42
C VAL A 157 0.77 2.26 -14.88
N ASN A 158 -0.16 2.90 -15.60
CA ASN A 158 -0.14 4.25 -16.16
C ASN A 158 -0.29 5.24 -15.00
N VAL A 159 0.29 4.89 -13.86
CA VAL A 159 0.52 5.70 -12.67
C VAL A 159 1.38 6.92 -13.02
N LEU A 160 1.97 6.97 -14.22
CA LEU A 160 3.22 7.69 -14.49
C LEU A 160 3.18 8.68 -15.66
N GLN A 161 2.08 8.75 -16.40
CA GLN A 161 1.89 9.84 -17.36
C GLN A 161 1.17 11.00 -16.67
N MET A 162 1.94 11.85 -15.99
CA MET A 162 1.57 13.24 -15.70
C MET A 162 2.61 14.17 -16.30
#